data_AF-A0A8H3X2U1-F1
#
_entry.id   AF-A0A8H3X2U1-F1
#
_cell.length_a   1.000
_cell.length_b   1.000
_cell.length_c   1.000
_cell.angle_alpha   90.00
_cell.angle_beta   90.00
_cell.angle_gamma   90.00
#
_symmetry.space_group_name_H-M   'P 1'
#
loop_
_entity.id
_entity.type
_entity.pdbx_description
1 polymer ?
#
loop_
_entity_poly.entity_id
_entity_poly.type
_entity_poly.pdbx_seq_one_letter_code
_entity_poly.pdbx_strand_id
1 'polypeptide(L)'
;MNIGTFLNETAAIEKNIETIHANIARIQSLQSNILVATSTNEVDAISHERNRLMGDTRQLLIENKDRIKQIEYENAKLPKSDPNYGLRTQRHGFLREKLSNILNEYRGAEDGYIKHQTERTIRQYKIVNPNATQQEIDDYMSSPSGQPVFQQALLRTGEARDVLDQVKKRHNDIKRVEETVAELAELFKELYLQVEAQDQTIVNIEGNATETATKLEKANEDLGKARLSAAAARKKKWICLAIILIILIIIAAVVAYEIVKSRNQK
;
A
#
# COMPACT_ATOMS: atom_id res chain seq x y z
N MET A 1 0.34 -3.66 -15.91
CA MET A 1 1.61 -3.08 -15.39
C MET A 1 2.64 -4.20 -15.23
N ASN A 2 3.91 -4.00 -15.61
CA ASN A 2 4.95 -5.00 -15.35
C ASN A 2 5.34 -5.01 -13.86
N ILE A 3 6.05 -6.05 -13.41
CA ILE A 3 6.36 -6.20 -11.98
C ILE A 3 7.26 -5.09 -11.42
N GLY A 4 8.22 -4.58 -12.20
CA GLY A 4 9.12 -3.51 -11.76
C GLY A 4 8.38 -2.19 -11.53
N THR A 5 7.52 -1.80 -12.47
CA THR A 5 6.65 -0.62 -12.34
C THR A 5 5.70 -0.77 -11.16
N PHE A 6 5.15 -1.97 -10.94
CA PHE A 6 4.29 -2.24 -9.78
C PHE A 6 5.02 -2.05 -8.46
N LEU A 7 6.22 -2.60 -8.31
CA LEU A 7 6.98 -2.46 -7.07
C LEU A 7 7.36 -1.00 -6.80
N ASN A 8 7.77 -0.25 -7.82
CA ASN A 8 8.05 1.18 -7.69
C ASN A 8 6.80 1.97 -7.29
N GLU A 9 5.66 1.65 -7.88
CA GLU A 9 4.37 2.27 -7.54
C GLU A 9 3.99 2.01 -6.08
N THR A 10 4.09 0.76 -5.62
CA THR A 10 3.83 0.42 -4.23
C THR A 10 4.77 1.13 -3.26
N ALA A 11 6.06 1.24 -3.59
CA ALA A 11 7.03 1.95 -2.76
C ALA A 11 6.74 3.46 -2.68
N ALA A 12 6.29 4.07 -3.77
CA ALA A 12 5.89 5.47 -3.79
C ALA A 12 4.64 5.73 -2.94
N ILE A 13 3.65 4.83 -2.98
CA ILE A 13 2.47 4.87 -2.10
C ILE A 13 2.91 4.76 -0.64
N GLU A 14 3.80 3.82 -0.29
CA GLU A 14 4.28 3.66 1.09
C GLU A 14 4.95 4.93 1.63
N LYS A 15 5.78 5.58 0.81
CA LYS A 15 6.43 6.85 1.17
C LYS A 15 5.43 8.00 1.37
N ASN A 16 4.41 8.07 0.52
CA ASN A 16 3.35 9.06 0.68
C ASN A 16 2.56 8.82 1.97
N ILE A 17 2.28 7.56 2.32
CA ILE A 17 1.63 7.18 3.58
C ILE A 17 2.47 7.63 4.80
N GLU A 18 3.79 7.47 4.75
CA GLU A 18 4.68 7.98 5.80
C GLU A 18 4.63 9.51 5.92
N THR A 19 4.51 10.20 4.79
CA THR A 19 4.36 11.67 4.76
C THR A 19 3.02 12.11 5.34
N ILE A 20 1.93 11.41 5.01
CA ILE A 20 0.60 11.63 5.58
C ILE A 20 0.65 11.48 7.10
N HIS A 21 1.25 10.39 7.60
CA HIS A 21 1.39 10.16 9.04
C HIS A 21 2.19 11.28 9.74
N ALA A 22 3.29 11.74 9.14
CA ALA A 22 4.05 12.87 9.66
C ALA A 22 3.24 14.18 9.68
N ASN A 23 2.43 14.43 8.64
CA ASN A 23 1.55 15.58 8.60
C ASN A 23 0.48 15.52 9.71
N ILE A 24 -0.14 14.36 9.94
CA ILE A 24 -1.13 14.16 11.01
C ILE A 24 -0.52 14.48 12.38
N ALA A 25 0.67 13.96 12.68
CA ALA A 25 1.37 14.26 13.91
C ALA A 25 1.65 15.77 14.07
N ARG A 26 2.01 16.45 12.97
CA ARG A 26 2.21 17.90 12.98
C ARG A 26 0.90 18.67 13.17
N ILE A 27 -0.19 18.25 12.52
CA ILE A 27 -1.53 18.81 12.70
C ILE A 27 -1.97 18.72 14.16
N GLN A 28 -1.80 17.55 14.80
CA GLN A 28 -2.10 17.36 16.22
C GLN A 28 -1.28 18.29 17.13
N SER A 29 0.02 18.46 16.83
CA SER A 29 0.87 19.40 17.56
C SER A 29 0.38 20.85 17.41
N LEU A 30 0.03 21.27 16.20
CA LEU A 30 -0.50 22.62 15.95
C LEU A 30 -1.86 22.83 16.64
N GLN A 31 -2.73 21.82 16.62
CA GLN A 31 -4.00 21.83 17.34
C GLN A 31 -3.79 21.97 18.84
N SER A 32 -2.84 21.22 19.43
CA SER A 32 -2.47 21.37 20.83
C SER A 32 -1.98 22.79 21.14
N ASN A 33 -1.14 23.36 20.27
CA ASN A 33 -0.66 24.74 20.45
C ASN A 33 -1.81 25.77 20.39
N ILE A 34 -2.79 25.59 19.51
CA ILE A 34 -4.02 26.43 19.45
C ILE A 34 -4.81 26.32 20.77
N LEU A 35 -4.78 25.17 21.44
CA LEU A 35 -5.47 25.01 22.72
C LEU A 35 -4.82 25.82 23.85
N VAL A 36 -3.51 26.01 23.82
CA VAL A 36 -2.73 26.67 24.89
C VAL A 36 -2.40 28.13 24.58
N ALA A 37 -2.43 28.54 23.30
CA ALA A 37 -2.14 29.90 22.88
C ALA A 37 -3.01 30.95 23.60
N THR A 38 -2.40 32.06 23.99
CA THR A 38 -3.04 33.13 24.77
C THR A 38 -3.39 34.37 23.95
N SER A 39 -2.84 34.49 22.73
CA SER A 39 -3.07 35.64 21.84
C SER A 39 -3.76 35.24 20.53
N THR A 40 -4.64 36.12 20.03
CA THR A 40 -5.36 35.89 18.77
C THR A 40 -4.42 35.80 17.56
N ASN A 41 -3.36 36.61 17.53
CA ASN A 41 -2.40 36.61 16.42
C ASN A 41 -1.62 35.29 16.33
N GLU A 42 -1.25 34.71 17.48
CA GLU A 42 -0.59 33.40 17.54
C GLU A 42 -1.53 32.29 17.06
N VAL A 43 -2.80 32.31 17.51
CA VAL A 43 -3.83 31.37 17.04
C VAL A 43 -4.02 31.46 15.53
N ASP A 44 -4.12 32.66 14.97
CA ASP A 44 -4.31 32.86 13.54
C ASP A 44 -3.10 32.31 12.74
N ALA A 45 -1.86 32.57 13.17
CA ALA A 45 -0.65 32.05 12.53
C ALA A 45 -0.57 30.50 12.56
N ILE A 46 -0.81 29.90 13.73
CA ILE A 46 -0.80 28.43 13.88
C ILE A 46 -1.93 27.79 13.06
N SER A 47 -3.10 28.43 13.04
CA SER A 47 -4.27 27.98 12.25
C SER A 47 -3.97 27.98 10.76
N HIS A 48 -3.25 28.98 10.24
CA HIS A 48 -2.84 29.02 8.84
C HIS A 48 -1.90 27.86 8.47
N GLU A 49 -0.88 27.59 9.30
CA GLU A 49 0.03 26.46 9.06
C GLU A 49 -0.71 25.12 9.08
N ARG A 50 -1.57 24.93 10.08
CA ARG A 50 -2.40 23.72 10.23
C ARG A 50 -3.32 23.53 9.03
N ASN A 51 -4.04 24.57 8.61
CA ASN A 51 -4.97 24.47 7.49
C ASN A 51 -4.25 24.11 6.17
N ARG A 52 -3.02 24.62 5.97
CA ARG A 52 -2.19 24.23 4.83
C ARG A 52 -1.86 22.74 4.88
N LEU A 53 -1.39 22.24 6.03
CA LEU A 53 -1.08 20.82 6.20
C LEU A 53 -2.31 19.92 6.05
N MET A 54 -3.49 20.35 6.53
CA MET A 54 -4.73 19.62 6.31
C MET A 54 -5.05 19.49 4.81
N GLY A 55 -4.87 20.58 4.04
CA GLY A 55 -5.03 20.57 2.58
C GLY A 55 -4.05 19.65 1.86
N ASP A 56 -2.76 19.74 2.20
CA ASP A 56 -1.71 18.88 1.64
C ASP A 56 -1.98 17.39 1.96
N THR A 57 -2.39 17.11 3.19
CA THR A 57 -2.70 15.76 3.66
C THR A 57 -3.93 15.19 2.95
N ARG A 58 -4.99 16.00 2.79
CA ARG A 58 -6.17 15.63 2.02
C ARG A 58 -5.81 15.22 0.59
N GLN A 59 -4.99 16.03 -0.09
CA GLN A 59 -4.59 15.72 -1.46
C GLN A 59 -3.82 14.39 -1.54
N LEU A 60 -2.89 14.15 -0.62
CA LEU A 60 -2.16 12.89 -0.56
C LEU A 60 -3.08 11.71 -0.25
N LEU A 61 -4.04 11.85 0.67
CA LEU A 61 -4.98 10.78 0.99
C LEU A 61 -5.82 10.37 -0.23
N ILE A 62 -6.36 11.33 -0.98
CA ILE A 62 -7.12 11.10 -2.21
C ILE A 62 -6.24 10.40 -3.25
N GLU A 63 -5.05 10.95 -3.52
CA GLU A 63 -4.11 10.39 -4.49
C GLU A 63 -3.74 8.93 -4.16
N ASN A 64 -3.42 8.64 -2.89
CA ASN A 64 -3.02 7.29 -2.47
C ASN A 64 -4.19 6.32 -2.53
N LYS A 65 -5.40 6.75 -2.14
CA LYS A 65 -6.62 5.95 -2.32
C LYS A 65 -6.81 5.59 -3.80
N ASP A 66 -6.77 6.57 -4.70
CA ASP A 66 -6.96 6.33 -6.14
C ASP A 66 -5.89 5.39 -6.73
N ARG A 67 -4.62 5.55 -6.32
CA ARG A 67 -3.52 4.69 -6.76
C ARG A 67 -3.65 3.25 -6.26
N ILE A 68 -4.09 3.06 -5.01
CA ILE A 68 -4.39 1.72 -4.46
C ILE A 68 -5.57 1.09 -5.23
N LYS A 69 -6.63 1.85 -5.51
CA LYS A 69 -7.77 1.41 -6.31
C LYS A 69 -7.39 1.06 -7.75
N GLN A 70 -6.46 1.80 -8.34
CA GLN A 70 -5.92 1.48 -9.66
C GLN A 70 -5.16 0.15 -9.64
N ILE A 71 -4.37 -0.12 -8.60
CA ILE A 71 -3.73 -1.43 -8.42
C ILE A 71 -4.78 -2.55 -8.32
N GLU A 72 -5.87 -2.34 -7.56
CA GLU A 72 -6.97 -3.30 -7.46
C GLU A 72 -7.56 -3.64 -8.83
N TYR A 73 -7.88 -2.60 -9.61
CA TYR A 73 -8.42 -2.73 -10.95
C TYR A 73 -7.48 -3.49 -11.90
N GLU A 74 -6.19 -3.19 -11.84
CA GLU A 74 -5.20 -3.89 -12.66
C GLU A 74 -5.01 -5.34 -12.24
N ASN A 75 -5.08 -5.63 -10.93
CA ASN A 75 -5.01 -7.01 -10.43
C ASN A 75 -6.23 -7.82 -10.86
N ALA A 76 -7.41 -7.20 -10.93
CA ALA A 76 -8.63 -7.86 -11.40
C ALA A 76 -8.55 -8.31 -12.87
N LYS A 77 -7.73 -7.63 -13.69
CA LYS A 77 -7.50 -8.00 -15.10
C LYS A 77 -6.45 -9.10 -15.30
N LEU A 78 -5.70 -9.46 -14.26
CA LEU A 78 -4.67 -10.48 -14.39
C LEU A 78 -5.29 -11.88 -14.29
N PRO A 79 -4.86 -12.84 -15.15
CA PRO A 79 -5.18 -14.24 -14.94
C PRO A 79 -4.70 -14.69 -13.56
N LYS A 80 -5.50 -15.51 -12.86
CA LYS A 80 -5.09 -16.08 -11.56
C LYS A 80 -3.84 -16.96 -11.66
N SER A 81 -3.51 -17.44 -12.86
CA SER A 81 -2.29 -18.19 -13.14
C SER A 81 -1.04 -17.31 -13.34
N ASP A 82 -1.17 -15.98 -13.32
CA ASP A 82 -0.02 -15.08 -13.42
C ASP A 82 0.93 -15.32 -12.23
N PRO A 83 2.23 -15.57 -12.48
CA PRO A 83 3.20 -15.85 -11.41
C PRO A 83 3.29 -14.76 -10.33
N ASN A 84 2.92 -13.52 -10.65
CA ASN A 84 2.96 -12.38 -9.74
C ASN A 84 1.61 -12.08 -9.08
N TYR A 85 0.53 -12.78 -9.45
CA TYR A 85 -0.83 -12.48 -8.97
C TYR A 85 -0.92 -12.47 -7.43
N GLY A 86 -0.33 -13.48 -6.78
CA GLY A 86 -0.30 -13.59 -5.32
C GLY A 86 0.43 -12.42 -4.65
N LEU A 87 1.62 -12.09 -5.15
CA LEU A 87 2.43 -10.97 -4.66
C LEU A 87 1.68 -9.63 -4.82
N ARG A 88 1.11 -9.37 -6.00
CA ARG A 88 0.40 -8.12 -6.25
C ARG A 88 -0.83 -7.98 -5.36
N THR A 89 -1.59 -9.07 -5.17
CA THR A 89 -2.77 -9.11 -4.30
C THR A 89 -2.40 -8.87 -2.83
N GLN A 90 -1.33 -9.52 -2.34
CA GLN A 90 -0.86 -9.34 -0.97
C GLN A 90 -0.40 -7.90 -0.72
N ARG A 91 0.41 -7.34 -1.63
CA ARG A 91 0.90 -5.96 -1.52
C ARG A 91 -0.23 -4.93 -1.59
N HIS A 92 -1.18 -5.12 -2.51
CA HIS A 92 -2.40 -4.30 -2.55
C HIS A 92 -3.14 -4.34 -1.21
N GLY A 93 -3.39 -5.53 -0.65
CA GLY A 93 -4.05 -5.69 0.64
C GLY A 93 -3.33 -4.97 1.77
N PHE A 94 -2.01 -5.08 1.82
CA PHE A 94 -1.16 -4.39 2.79
C PHE A 94 -1.27 -2.86 2.68
N LEU A 95 -1.17 -2.29 1.48
CA LEU A 95 -1.29 -0.84 1.27
C LEU A 95 -2.67 -0.33 1.66
N ARG A 96 -3.72 -1.09 1.31
CA ARG A 96 -5.10 -0.78 1.67
C ARG A 96 -5.28 -0.74 3.18
N GLU A 97 -4.78 -1.74 3.90
CA GLU A 97 -4.81 -1.78 5.36
C GLU A 97 -4.02 -0.62 5.98
N LYS A 98 -2.81 -0.34 5.48
CA LYS A 98 -1.97 0.75 5.96
C LYS A 98 -2.66 2.12 5.82
N LEU A 99 -3.25 2.40 4.65
CA LEU A 99 -4.00 3.65 4.44
C LEU A 99 -5.27 3.71 5.29
N SER A 100 -5.98 2.59 5.43
CA SER A 100 -7.19 2.47 6.27
C SER A 100 -6.90 2.77 7.75
N ASN A 101 -5.78 2.26 8.27
CA ASN A 101 -5.34 2.55 9.64
C ASN A 101 -5.02 4.04 9.84
N ILE A 102 -4.35 4.66 8.86
CA ILE A 102 -4.03 6.09 8.89
C ILE A 102 -5.29 6.96 8.82
N LEU A 103 -6.28 6.59 8.01
CA LEU A 103 -7.58 7.30 7.97
C LEU A 103 -8.28 7.26 9.34
N ASN A 104 -8.27 6.10 10.00
CA ASN A 104 -8.85 5.94 11.33
C ASN A 104 -8.10 6.72 12.41
N GLU A 105 -6.77 6.68 12.40
CA GLU A 105 -5.95 7.47 13.31
C GLU A 105 -6.21 8.96 13.13
N TYR A 106 -6.25 9.43 11.87
CA TYR A 106 -6.49 10.83 11.59
C TYR A 106 -7.89 11.27 12.05
N ARG A 107 -8.90 10.45 11.75
CA ARG A 107 -10.26 10.70 12.25
C ARG A 107 -10.30 10.78 13.78
N GLY A 108 -9.66 9.86 14.48
CA GLY A 108 -9.61 9.88 15.94
C GLY A 108 -8.94 11.13 16.50
N ALA A 109 -7.90 11.63 15.83
CA ALA A 109 -7.25 12.90 16.18
C ALA A 109 -8.22 14.09 16.04
N GLU A 110 -8.93 14.18 14.91
CA GLU A 110 -9.86 15.26 14.63
C GLU A 110 -11.11 15.21 15.55
N ASP A 111 -11.65 14.03 15.83
CA ASP A 111 -12.74 13.82 16.80
C ASP A 111 -12.32 14.31 18.20
N GLY A 112 -11.07 14.02 18.60
CA GLY A 112 -10.49 14.52 19.85
C GLY A 112 -10.40 16.05 19.88
N TYR A 113 -9.95 16.67 18.79
CA TYR A 113 -9.87 18.12 18.68
C TYR A 113 -11.24 18.79 18.75
N ILE A 114 -12.23 18.29 17.99
CA ILE A 114 -13.62 18.78 18.02
C ILE A 114 -14.16 18.75 19.45
N LYS A 115 -13.97 17.63 20.16
CA LYS A 115 -14.42 17.46 21.54
C LYS A 115 -13.81 18.51 22.46
N HIS A 116 -12.48 18.68 22.43
CA HIS A 116 -11.80 19.66 23.27
C HIS A 116 -12.25 21.09 22.97
N GLN A 117 -12.40 21.43 21.70
CA GLN A 117 -12.79 22.78 21.29
C GLN A 117 -14.26 23.07 21.65
N THR A 118 -15.13 22.06 21.57
CA THR A 118 -16.52 22.12 22.05
C THR A 118 -16.57 22.37 23.55
N GLU A 119 -15.84 21.57 24.34
CA GLU A 119 -15.79 21.73 25.81
C GLU A 119 -15.31 23.13 26.23
N ARG A 120 -14.27 23.66 25.56
CA ARG A 120 -13.79 25.04 25.80
C ARG A 120 -14.84 26.10 25.48
N THR A 121 -15.56 25.92 24.37
CA THR A 121 -16.62 26.83 23.92
C THR A 121 -17.77 26.87 24.92
N ILE A 122 -18.21 25.69 25.40
CA ILE A 122 -19.24 25.57 26.42
C ILE A 122 -18.80 26.24 27.73
N ARG A 123 -17.55 26.03 28.18
CA ARG A 123 -17.03 26.69 29.39
C ARG A 123 -17.04 28.20 29.27
N GLN A 124 -16.60 28.75 28.13
CA GLN A 124 -16.62 30.20 27.89
C GLN A 124 -18.03 30.76 27.84
N TYR A 125 -18.97 30.05 27.22
CA TYR A 125 -20.38 30.43 27.20
C TYR A 125 -20.97 30.47 28.62
N LYS A 126 -20.68 29.47 29.46
CA LYS A 126 -21.13 29.42 30.87
C LYS A 126 -20.53 30.51 31.76
N ILE A 127 -19.36 31.07 31.43
CA ILE A 127 -18.82 32.23 32.15
C ILE A 127 -19.71 33.47 31.92
N VAL A 128 -20.24 33.63 30.71
CA VAL A 128 -21.12 34.75 30.34
C VAL A 128 -22.57 34.50 30.77
N ASN A 129 -23.03 33.24 30.68
CA ASN A 129 -24.36 32.81 31.09
C ASN A 129 -24.29 31.59 32.03
N PRO A 130 -24.05 31.80 33.35
CA PRO A 130 -23.86 30.70 34.31
C PRO A 130 -25.07 29.78 34.49
N ASN A 131 -26.28 30.29 34.23
CA ASN A 131 -27.54 29.57 34.40
C ASN A 131 -28.05 28.94 33.10
N ALA A 132 -27.23 28.88 32.05
CA ALA A 132 -27.61 28.31 30.77
C ALA A 132 -28.05 26.84 30.90
N THR A 133 -29.22 26.56 30.33
CA THR A 133 -29.75 25.21 30.17
C THR A 133 -28.98 24.44 29.09
N GLN A 134 -29.09 23.11 29.10
CA GLN A 134 -28.44 22.27 28.08
C GLN A 134 -28.97 22.60 26.67
N GLN A 135 -30.27 22.85 26.54
CA GLN A 135 -30.88 23.24 25.26
C GLN A 135 -30.27 24.53 24.72
N GLU A 136 -30.09 25.56 25.56
CA GLU A 136 -29.47 26.83 25.13
C GLU A 136 -28.01 26.65 24.68
N ILE A 137 -27.28 25.73 25.32
CA ILE A 137 -25.91 25.39 24.93
C ILE A 137 -25.89 24.68 23.57
N ASP A 138 -26.78 23.70 23.36
CA ASP A 138 -26.85 22.94 22.12
C ASP A 138 -27.29 23.83 20.94
N ASP A 139 -28.26 24.72 21.18
CA ASP A 139 -28.70 25.72 20.20
C ASP A 139 -27.57 26.70 19.86
N TYR A 140 -26.75 27.08 20.85
CA TYR A 140 -25.58 27.94 20.65
C TYR A 140 -24.47 27.22 19.86
N MET A 141 -24.18 25.96 20.17
CA MET A 141 -23.20 25.16 19.43
C MET A 141 -23.65 24.92 17.98
N SER A 142 -24.95 24.83 17.74
CA SER A 142 -25.52 24.69 16.39
C SER A 142 -25.47 26.01 15.59
N SER A 143 -25.82 27.13 16.24
CA SER A 143 -25.84 28.46 15.63
C SER A 143 -25.47 29.57 16.63
N PRO A 144 -24.18 29.92 16.73
CA PRO A 144 -23.71 30.93 17.68
C PRO A 144 -24.22 32.35 17.34
N SER A 145 -24.46 32.62 16.06
CA SER A 145 -24.87 33.93 15.53
C SER A 145 -26.34 34.29 15.80
N GLY A 146 -27.18 33.32 16.13
CA GLY A 146 -28.62 33.51 16.33
C GLY A 146 -29.05 33.79 17.77
N GLN A 147 -28.13 33.72 18.74
CA GLN A 147 -28.51 33.66 20.15
C GLN A 147 -28.77 35.06 20.77
N PRO A 148 -29.95 35.28 21.40
CA PRO A 148 -30.30 36.54 22.06
C PRO A 148 -29.29 36.95 23.14
N VAL A 149 -28.67 35.98 23.84
CA VAL A 149 -27.65 36.22 24.86
C VAL A 149 -26.45 37.00 24.32
N PHE A 150 -26.00 36.70 23.10
CA PHE A 150 -24.90 37.42 22.46
C PHE A 150 -25.34 38.79 21.93
N GLN A 151 -26.56 38.89 21.40
CA GLN A 151 -27.13 40.19 21.01
C GLN A 151 -27.27 41.13 22.21
N GLN A 152 -27.68 40.61 23.38
CA GLN A 152 -27.78 41.38 24.62
C GLN A 152 -26.40 41.81 25.14
N ALA A 153 -25.37 40.95 25.03
CA ALA A 153 -24.00 41.27 25.40
C ALA A 153 -23.40 42.37 24.49
N LEU A 154 -23.65 42.29 23.18
CA LEU A 154 -23.24 43.29 22.18
C LEU A 154 -23.84 44.68 22.44
N LEU A 155 -25.06 44.73 22.98
CA LEU A 155 -25.73 45.99 23.32
C LEU A 155 -25.17 46.65 24.60
N ARG A 156 -24.49 45.90 25.47
CA ARG A 156 -24.00 46.40 26.77
C ARG A 156 -22.54 46.88 26.76
N THR A 157 -21.70 46.39 25.85
CA THR A 157 -20.25 46.65 25.88
C THR A 157 -19.60 46.53 24.51
N GLY A 158 -18.66 47.43 24.18
CA GLY A 158 -17.84 47.35 22.95
C GLY A 158 -16.97 46.08 22.87
N GLU A 159 -16.56 45.53 24.01
CA GLU A 159 -15.78 44.28 24.14
C GLU A 159 -16.54 43.02 23.68
N ALA A 160 -17.88 43.08 23.62
CA ALA A 160 -18.69 41.92 23.20
C ALA A 160 -18.56 41.61 21.70
N ARG A 161 -18.06 42.54 20.87
CA ARG A 161 -17.78 42.30 19.45
C ARG A 161 -16.60 41.35 19.27
N ASP A 162 -15.51 41.56 19.99
CA ASP A 162 -14.31 40.72 19.91
C ASP A 162 -14.59 39.29 20.40
N VAL A 163 -15.39 39.15 21.46
CA VAL A 163 -15.84 37.85 21.98
C VAL A 163 -16.70 37.12 20.94
N LEU A 164 -17.65 37.81 20.31
CA LEU A 164 -18.49 37.22 19.25
C LEU A 164 -17.64 36.75 18.07
N ASP A 165 -16.67 37.56 17.63
CA ASP A 165 -15.81 37.21 16.50
C ASP A 165 -14.91 36.01 16.81
N GLN A 166 -14.40 35.90 18.04
CA GLN A 166 -13.67 34.71 18.48
C GLN A 166 -14.54 33.45 18.47
N VAL A 167 -15.79 33.57 18.93
CA VAL A 167 -16.76 32.48 18.91
C VAL A 167 -17.07 32.04 17.49
N LYS A 168 -17.34 32.98 16.57
CA LYS A 168 -17.57 32.68 15.15
C LYS A 168 -16.36 32.01 14.51
N LYS A 169 -15.15 32.53 14.75
CA LYS A 169 -13.91 31.92 14.24
C LYS A 169 -13.80 30.47 14.69
N ARG A 170 -14.07 30.20 15.97
CA ARG A 170 -14.02 28.85 16.54
C ARG A 170 -15.08 27.92 15.98
N HIS A 171 -16.31 28.40 15.84
CA HIS A 171 -17.39 27.63 15.22
C HIS A 171 -17.06 27.21 13.79
N ASN A 172 -16.56 28.15 12.99
CA ASN A 172 -16.11 27.88 11.64
C ASN A 172 -14.92 26.91 11.60
N ASP A 173 -14.04 26.95 12.60
CA ASP A 173 -12.94 25.99 12.76
C ASP A 173 -13.46 24.58 13.02
N ILE A 174 -14.40 24.42 13.97
CA ILE A 174 -15.05 23.13 14.28
C ILE A 174 -15.71 22.57 13.01
N LYS A 175 -16.51 23.37 12.31
CA LYS A 175 -17.17 22.94 11.07
C LYS A 175 -16.21 22.43 10.00
N ARG A 176 -15.08 23.12 9.80
CA ARG A 176 -14.05 22.68 8.84
C ARG A 176 -13.46 21.32 9.23
N VAL A 177 -13.26 21.09 10.53
CA VAL A 177 -12.77 19.81 11.02
C VAL A 177 -13.83 18.72 10.89
N GLU A 178 -15.10 19.02 11.14
CA GLU A 178 -16.22 18.11 10.90
C GLU A 178 -16.33 17.71 9.41
N GLU A 179 -16.15 18.66 8.49
CA GLU A 179 -16.05 18.39 7.05
C GLU A 179 -14.89 17.42 6.75
N THR A 180 -13.73 17.64 7.40
CA THR A 180 -12.57 16.74 7.26
C THR A 180 -12.90 15.33 7.74
N VAL A 181 -13.55 15.18 8.91
CA VAL A 181 -13.98 13.87 9.43
C VAL A 181 -14.95 13.17 8.48
N ALA A 182 -15.90 13.90 7.88
CA ALA A 182 -16.83 13.37 6.90
C ALA A 182 -16.11 12.88 5.63
N GLU A 183 -15.14 13.66 5.14
CA GLU A 183 -14.31 13.27 3.99
C GLU A 183 -13.48 12.02 4.27
N LEU A 184 -12.86 11.90 5.46
CA LEU A 184 -12.12 10.71 5.86
C LEU A 184 -12.99 9.45 5.88
N ALA A 185 -14.25 9.58 6.32
CA ALA A 185 -15.21 8.48 6.32
C ALA A 185 -15.59 8.03 4.90
N GLU A 186 -15.78 8.97 3.97
CA GLU A 186 -16.05 8.63 2.57
C GLU A 186 -14.83 7.98 1.91
N LEU A 187 -13.62 8.51 2.14
CA LEU A 187 -12.39 7.88 1.63
C LEU A 187 -12.22 6.45 2.15
N PHE A 188 -12.54 6.21 3.42
CA PHE A 188 -12.51 4.88 4.01
C PHE A 188 -13.48 3.94 3.29
N LYS A 189 -14.71 4.38 3.05
CA LYS A 189 -15.72 3.61 2.32
C LYS A 189 -15.27 3.31 0.89
N GLU A 190 -14.80 4.32 0.15
CA GLU A 190 -14.32 4.19 -1.22
C GLU A 190 -13.15 3.20 -1.36
N LEU A 191 -12.30 3.13 -0.34
CA LEU A 191 -11.16 2.21 -0.30
C LEU A 191 -11.59 0.73 -0.20
N TYR A 192 -12.76 0.45 0.36
CA TYR A 192 -13.31 -0.91 0.52
C TYR A 192 -14.40 -1.27 -0.49
N LEU A 193 -14.99 -0.31 -1.19
CA LEU A 193 -15.81 -0.61 -2.37
C LEU A 193 -14.95 -1.39 -3.33
N GLN A 194 -15.36 -2.56 -3.80
CA GLN A 194 -14.57 -3.36 -4.73
C GLN A 194 -14.65 -2.75 -6.14
N VAL A 195 -13.54 -2.68 -6.87
CA VAL A 195 -13.62 -2.36 -8.31
C VAL A 195 -14.15 -3.60 -9.05
N GLU A 196 -15.29 -3.46 -9.72
CA GLU A 196 -15.76 -4.45 -10.68
C GLU A 196 -14.95 -4.33 -11.98
N ALA A 197 -14.26 -5.40 -12.36
CA ALA A 197 -13.77 -5.53 -13.73
C ALA A 197 -14.91 -6.10 -14.58
N GLN A 198 -15.59 -5.27 -15.37
CA GLN A 198 -16.49 -5.79 -16.38
C GLN A 198 -15.68 -6.57 -17.43
N ASP A 199 -16.03 -7.84 -17.62
CA ASP A 199 -15.41 -8.72 -18.61
C ASP A 199 -15.73 -8.22 -20.01
N GLN A 200 -14.72 -7.71 -20.71
CA GLN A 200 -14.70 -7.77 -22.17
C GLN A 200 -13.63 -8.78 -22.58
N THR A 201 -14.04 -10.05 -22.61
CA THR A 201 -13.89 -11.00 -23.73
C THR A 201 -13.86 -12.43 -23.16
N ILE A 202 -14.87 -13.22 -23.52
CA ILE A 202 -14.77 -14.69 -23.58
C ILE A 202 -13.61 -15.00 -24.53
N VAL A 203 -12.38 -15.06 -24.04
CA VAL A 203 -11.28 -15.63 -24.81
C VAL A 203 -11.27 -17.11 -24.51
N ASN A 204 -11.83 -17.86 -25.46
CA ASN A 204 -11.85 -19.32 -25.50
C ASN A 204 -10.57 -19.92 -24.92
N ILE A 205 -10.75 -20.77 -23.91
CA ILE A 205 -9.75 -21.70 -23.40
C ILE A 205 -9.56 -22.80 -24.46
N GLU A 206 -8.87 -22.50 -25.56
CA GLU A 206 -8.42 -23.50 -26.55
C GLU A 206 -6.94 -23.35 -26.94
N GLY A 207 -6.20 -22.40 -26.34
CA GLY A 207 -4.78 -22.18 -26.67
C GLY A 207 -3.74 -22.76 -25.71
N ASN A 208 -4.08 -23.00 -24.44
CA ASN A 208 -3.07 -23.28 -23.40
C ASN A 208 -2.86 -24.78 -23.07
N ALA A 209 -3.69 -25.67 -23.60
CA ALA A 209 -3.48 -27.11 -23.48
C ALA A 209 -2.42 -27.62 -24.49
N THR A 210 -2.37 -27.02 -25.68
CA THR A 210 -1.48 -27.41 -26.79
C THR A 210 -0.03 -26.99 -26.54
N GLU A 211 0.22 -25.87 -25.86
CA GLU A 211 1.60 -25.44 -25.55
C GLU A 211 2.21 -26.20 -24.36
N THR A 212 1.38 -26.69 -23.43
CA THR A 212 1.83 -27.52 -22.30
C THR A 212 2.11 -28.97 -22.73
N ALA A 213 1.33 -29.51 -23.67
CA ALA A 213 1.58 -30.82 -24.27
C ALA A 213 2.88 -30.85 -25.10
N THR A 214 3.12 -29.82 -25.92
CA THR A 214 4.32 -29.73 -26.76
C THR A 214 5.61 -29.51 -25.97
N LYS A 215 5.54 -28.86 -24.80
CA LYS A 215 6.70 -28.74 -23.88
C LYS A 215 6.99 -30.04 -23.11
N LEU A 216 5.98 -30.86 -22.81
CA LEU A 216 6.18 -32.20 -22.23
C LEU A 216 6.73 -33.21 -23.25
N GLU A 217 6.31 -33.13 -24.52
CA GLU A 217 6.75 -34.03 -25.58
C GLU A 217 8.25 -33.83 -25.91
N LYS A 218 8.72 -32.58 -25.98
CA LYS A 218 10.16 -32.26 -26.15
C LYS A 218 11.01 -32.63 -24.94
N ALA A 219 10.48 -32.49 -23.71
CA ALA A 219 11.20 -32.89 -22.50
C ALA A 219 11.43 -34.41 -22.43
N ASN A 220 10.52 -35.22 -22.98
CA ASN A 220 10.68 -36.67 -23.07
C ASN A 220 11.68 -37.10 -24.17
N GLU A 221 11.72 -36.39 -25.30
CA GLU A 221 12.67 -36.65 -26.38
C GLU A 221 14.14 -36.41 -25.95
N ASP A 222 14.39 -35.34 -25.18
CA ASP A 222 15.73 -35.01 -24.70
C ASP A 222 16.22 -35.97 -23.61
N LEU A 223 15.32 -36.50 -22.76
CA LEU A 223 15.64 -37.56 -21.81
C LEU A 223 15.94 -38.91 -22.50
N GLY A 224 15.28 -39.20 -23.62
CA GLY A 224 15.53 -40.39 -24.44
C GLY A 224 16.90 -40.38 -25.13
N LYS A 225 17.29 -39.24 -25.73
CA LYS A 225 18.60 -39.08 -26.39
C LYS A 225 19.77 -39.14 -25.41
N ALA A 226 19.60 -38.64 -24.19
CA ALA A 226 20.61 -38.70 -23.13
C ALA A 226 20.93 -40.14 -22.68
N ARG A 227 19.92 -41.02 -22.57
CA ARG A 227 20.13 -42.43 -22.17
C ARG A 227 20.76 -43.30 -23.26
N LEU A 228 20.40 -43.09 -24.53
CA LEU A 228 20.98 -43.84 -25.66
C LEU A 228 22.45 -43.47 -25.90
N SER A 229 22.82 -42.20 -25.75
CA SER A 229 24.21 -41.74 -25.84
C SER A 229 25.09 -42.34 -24.72
N ALA A 230 24.59 -42.39 -23.49
CA ALA A 230 25.31 -42.99 -22.35
C ALA A 230 25.50 -44.51 -22.50
N ALA A 231 24.52 -45.23 -23.06
CA ALA A 231 24.63 -46.68 -23.31
C ALA A 231 25.59 -47.01 -24.46
N ALA A 232 25.58 -46.21 -25.54
CA ALA A 232 26.49 -46.38 -26.67
C ALA A 232 27.96 -46.10 -26.27
N ALA A 233 28.21 -45.12 -25.41
CA ALA A 233 29.54 -44.82 -24.90
C ALA A 233 30.14 -45.99 -24.08
N ARG A 234 29.31 -46.72 -23.30
CA ARG A 234 29.77 -47.91 -22.56
C ARG A 234 30.14 -49.05 -23.51
N LYS A 235 29.33 -49.35 -24.52
CA LYS A 235 29.63 -50.43 -25.47
C LYS A 235 30.95 -50.18 -26.24
N LYS A 236 31.21 -48.93 -26.65
CA LYS A 236 32.46 -48.57 -27.35
C LYS A 236 33.71 -48.74 -26.47
N LYS A 237 33.63 -48.52 -25.16
CA LYS A 237 34.76 -48.76 -24.23
C LYS A 237 35.18 -50.23 -24.17
N TRP A 238 34.21 -51.15 -24.15
CA TRP A 238 34.49 -52.60 -24.10
C TRP A 238 35.05 -53.14 -25.42
N ILE A 239 34.60 -52.59 -26.56
CA ILE A 239 35.15 -52.95 -27.87
C ILE A 239 36.61 -52.50 -27.99
N CYS A 240 36.96 -51.27 -27.58
CA CYS A 240 38.36 -50.84 -27.55
C CYS A 240 39.23 -51.72 -26.64
N LEU A 241 38.73 -52.11 -25.46
CA LEU A 241 39.47 -52.98 -24.54
C LEU A 241 39.75 -54.36 -25.16
N ALA A 242 38.75 -54.95 -25.83
CA ALA A 242 38.93 -56.24 -26.51
C ALA A 242 39.97 -56.18 -27.63
N ILE A 243 39.99 -55.10 -28.43
CA ILE A 243 40.98 -54.90 -29.50
C ILE A 243 42.40 -54.81 -28.92
N ILE A 244 42.59 -54.05 -27.83
CA ILE A 244 43.90 -53.92 -27.16
C ILE A 244 44.39 -55.29 -26.66
N LEU A 245 43.50 -56.11 -26.10
CA LEU A 245 43.85 -57.42 -25.57
C LEU A 245 44.26 -58.40 -26.67
N ILE A 246 43.59 -58.37 -27.82
CA ILE A 246 43.96 -59.16 -29.01
C ILE A 246 45.35 -58.75 -29.52
N ILE A 247 45.64 -57.45 -29.59
CA ILE A 247 46.95 -56.95 -30.03
C ILE A 247 48.06 -57.46 -29.09
N LEU A 248 47.84 -57.46 -27.78
CA LEU A 248 48.81 -57.99 -26.81
C LEU A 248 49.08 -59.49 -26.99
N ILE A 249 48.04 -60.29 -27.29
CA ILE A 249 48.20 -61.73 -27.55
C ILE A 249 49.03 -61.97 -28.82
N ILE A 250 48.80 -61.19 -29.88
CA ILE A 250 49.56 -61.31 -31.12
C ILE A 250 51.04 -60.99 -30.88
N ILE A 251 51.33 -59.91 -30.15
CA ILE A 251 52.71 -59.54 -29.79
C ILE A 251 53.37 -60.66 -28.98
N ALA A 252 52.68 -61.21 -27.98
CA ALA A 252 53.20 -62.33 -27.18
C ALA A 252 53.48 -63.58 -28.02
N ALA A 253 52.60 -63.91 -28.98
CA ALA A 253 52.78 -65.04 -29.88
C ALA A 253 53.99 -64.88 -30.82
N VAL A 254 54.20 -63.67 -31.35
CA VAL A 254 55.36 -63.37 -32.21
C VAL A 254 56.65 -63.47 -31.41
N VAL A 255 56.70 -62.89 -30.21
CA VAL A 255 57.87 -62.97 -29.33
C VAL A 255 58.16 -64.43 -28.93
N ALA A 256 57.14 -65.21 -28.59
CA ALA A 256 57.30 -66.63 -28.27
C ALA A 256 57.81 -67.43 -29.48
N TYR A 257 57.31 -67.15 -30.68
CA TYR A 257 57.78 -67.79 -31.91
C TYR A 257 59.25 -67.46 -32.19
N GLU A 258 59.68 -66.21 -32.03
CA GLU A 258 61.09 -65.82 -32.19
C GLU A 258 62.00 -66.46 -31.13
N ILE A 259 61.54 -66.59 -29.89
CA ILE A 259 62.30 -67.26 -28.82
C ILE A 259 62.45 -68.77 -29.13
N VAL A 260 61.39 -69.44 -29.60
CA VAL A 260 61.46 -70.86 -29.97
C VAL A 260 62.33 -71.06 -31.21
N LYS A 261 62.22 -70.18 -32.21
CA LYS A 261 63.06 -70.21 -33.41
C LYS A 261 64.53 -69.98 -33.08
N SER A 262 64.85 -69.03 -32.19
CA SER A 262 66.23 -68.77 -31.77
C SER A 262 66.83 -69.89 -30.90
N ARG A 263 66.00 -70.65 -30.16
CA ARG A 263 66.43 -71.87 -29.45
C ARG A 263 66.71 -73.05 -30.38
N ASN A 264 65.99 -73.17 -31.49
CA ASN A 264 66.19 -74.26 -32.46
C ASN A 264 67.35 -74.01 -33.46
N GLN A 265 68.01 -72.85 -33.40
CA GLN A 265 69.18 -72.50 -34.22
C GLN A 265 70.50 -72.47 -33.44
N LYS A 266 70.52 -72.92 -32.19
CA LYS A 266 71.74 -73.21 -31.41
C LYS A 266 71.90 -74.71 -31.25
#